data_AF-A0A0Q6U5F8-F1
#
_entry.id   AF-A0A0Q6U5F8-F1
#
_cell.length_a   1.000
_cell.length_b   1.000
_cell.length_c   1.000
_cell.angle_alpha   90.00
_cell.angle_beta   90.00
_cell.angle_gamma   90.00
#
_symmetry.space_group_name_H-M   'P 1'
#
loop_
_entity.id
_entity.type
_entity.pdbx_description
1 polymer ?
#
loop_
_entity_poly.entity_id
_entity_poly.type
_entity_poly.pdbx_seq_one_letter_code
_entity_poly.pdbx_strand_id
1 'polypeptide(L)' 'MHELSQLNWQQIAQAPRHGQGSETISRKAIKSPIPAVITEDVTIIAFRCIGKAPMVGFKAHDTFYVVWIDRAFSLYEH' A
#
# COMPACT_ATOMS: atom_id res chain seq x y z
N MET A 1 -10.46 0.53 -7.92
CA MET A 1 -10.56 -0.63 -7.00
C MET A 1 -11.01 -1.88 -7.74
N HIS A 2 -12.00 -1.77 -8.64
CA HIS A 2 -12.55 -2.90 -9.40
C HIS A 2 -11.51 -3.75 -10.14
N GLU A 3 -10.44 -3.17 -10.67
CA GLU A 3 -9.42 -3.91 -11.44
C GLU A 3 -8.41 -4.64 -10.53
N LEU A 4 -7.86 -3.97 -9.49
CA LEU A 4 -6.93 -4.58 -8.53
C LEU A 4 -7.57 -5.76 -7.79
N SER A 5 -8.87 -5.71 -7.49
CA SER A 5 -9.59 -6.79 -6.82
C SER A 5 -9.80 -8.03 -7.70
N GLN A 6 -9.56 -7.96 -9.02
CA GLN A 6 -9.61 -9.12 -9.92
C GLN A 6 -8.24 -9.80 -10.08
N LEU A 7 -7.18 -9.19 -9.56
CA LEU A 7 -5.82 -9.71 -9.68
C LEU A 7 -5.44 -10.50 -8.43
N ASN A 8 -4.76 -11.62 -8.63
CA ASN A 8 -4.12 -12.33 -7.52
C ASN A 8 -2.82 -11.64 -7.10
N TRP A 9 -2.26 -12.05 -5.96
CA TRP A 9 -1.05 -11.45 -5.41
C TRP A 9 0.16 -11.45 -6.34
N GLN A 10 0.31 -12.51 -7.15
CA GLN A 10 1.41 -12.62 -8.09
C GLN A 10 1.25 -11.64 -9.26
N GLN A 11 0.02 -11.47 -9.75
CA GLN A 11 -0.31 -10.50 -10.79
C GLN A 11 -0.13 -9.06 -10.31
N ILE A 12 -0.51 -8.77 -9.06
CA ILE A 12 -0.31 -7.46 -8.43
C ILE A 12 1.19 -7.15 -8.31
N ALA A 13 2.00 -8.12 -7.87
CA ALA A 13 3.45 -7.95 -7.73
C ALA A 13 4.16 -7.73 -9.08
N GLN A 14 3.60 -8.26 -10.17
CA GLN A 14 4.13 -8.13 -11.53
C GLN A 14 3.58 -6.90 -12.28
N ALA A 15 2.61 -6.18 -11.70
CA ALA A 15 2.00 -5.04 -12.35
C ALA A 15 2.98 -3.85 -12.49
N PRO A 16 2.95 -3.07 -13.59
CA PRO A 16 3.88 -1.97 -13.80
C PRO A 16 3.78 -0.87 -12.73
N ARG A 17 4.93 -0.48 -12.16
CA ARG A 17 5.06 0.59 -11.14
C ARG A 17 4.43 1.93 -11.53
N HIS A 18 4.53 2.32 -12.81
CA HIS A 18 4.00 3.59 -13.30
C HIS A 18 2.50 3.55 -13.67
N GLY A 19 1.84 2.40 -13.50
CA GLY A 19 0.41 2.21 -13.71
C GLY A 19 -0.32 1.84 -12.42
N GLN A 20 -0.78 0.59 -12.37
CA GLN A 20 -1.54 0.01 -11.24
C GLN A 20 -0.63 -0.67 -10.20
N GLY A 21 0.68 -0.54 -10.34
CA GLY A 21 1.66 -1.20 -9.51
C GLY A 21 1.63 -0.76 -8.05
N SER A 22 2.16 -1.64 -7.20
CA SER A 22 2.36 -1.41 -5.78
C SER A 22 3.77 -0.94 -5.49
N GLU A 23 3.92 -0.13 -4.45
CA GLU A 23 5.23 0.30 -3.95
C GLU A 23 5.42 -0.14 -2.50
N THR A 24 6.63 -0.61 -2.19
CA THR A 24 7.05 -0.88 -0.82
C THR A 24 7.53 0.41 -0.20
N ILE A 25 6.97 0.77 0.96
CA ILE A 25 7.31 1.97 1.68
C ILE A 25 8.20 1.62 2.86
N SER A 26 9.32 2.33 2.99
CA SER A 26 10.14 2.24 4.19
C SER A 26 9.35 2.73 5.40
N ARG A 27 9.39 1.96 6.50
CA ARG A 27 8.77 2.36 7.78
C ARG A 27 9.18 3.77 8.21
N LYS A 28 10.43 4.15 7.95
CA LYS A 28 10.98 5.47 8.31
C LYS A 28 10.43 6.62 7.46
N ALA A 29 9.83 6.33 6.31
CA ALA A 29 9.25 7.35 5.43
C ALA A 29 7.82 7.76 5.84
N ILE A 30 7.16 6.98 6.70
CA ILE A 30 5.81 7.26 7.17
C ILE A 30 5.86 8.41 8.19
N LYS A 31 5.16 9.50 7.88
CA LYS A 31 5.10 10.74 8.69
C LYS A 31 3.99 10.71 9.75
N SER A 32 3.27 9.59 9.88
CA SER A 32 2.14 9.39 10.78
C SER A 32 2.45 8.30 11.82
N PRO A 33 1.83 8.31 13.02
CA PRO A 33 2.00 7.22 13.99
C PRO A 33 1.69 5.86 13.37
N ILE A 34 2.63 4.92 13.53
CA ILE A 34 2.49 3.57 13.00
C ILE A 34 1.86 2.68 14.07
N PRO A 35 0.69 2.05 13.80
CA PRO A 35 0.06 1.15 14.76
C PRO A 35 0.98 0.00 15.18
N ALA A 36 0.89 -0.40 16.45
CA ALA A 36 1.74 -1.45 17.03
C ALA A 36 1.61 -2.82 16.35
N VAL A 37 0.49 -3.07 15.66
CA VAL A 37 0.27 -4.29 14.85
C VAL A 37 1.23 -4.39 13.66
N ILE A 38 1.78 -3.26 13.19
CA ILE A 38 2.80 -3.23 12.15
C ILE A 38 4.14 -3.26 12.85
N THR A 39 4.71 -4.45 13.00
CA THR A 39 6.05 -4.68 13.57
C THR A 39 7.14 -4.36 12.54
N GLU A 40 8.41 -4.43 12.94
CA GLU A 40 9.55 -4.05 12.08
C GLU A 40 9.77 -4.99 10.89
N ASP A 41 9.33 -6.25 11.01
CA ASP A 41 9.37 -7.28 9.97
C ASP A 41 8.24 -7.16 8.94
N VAL A 42 7.23 -6.33 9.23
CA VAL A 42 6.07 -6.15 8.34
C VAL A 42 6.40 -5.16 7.24
N THR A 43 6.26 -5.62 6.00
CA THR A 43 6.42 -4.77 4.81
C THR A 43 5.18 -3.90 4.62
N ILE A 44 5.39 -2.58 4.57
CA ILE A 44 4.33 -1.62 4.25
C ILE A 44 4.26 -1.48 2.73
N ILE A 45 3.04 -1.58 2.18
CA ILE A 45 2.76 -1.53 0.75
C ILE A 45 1.72 -0.44 0.50
N ALA A 46 1.93 0.36 -0.55
CA ALA A 46 0.91 1.25 -1.08
C ALA A 46 0.39 0.78 -2.44
N PHE A 47 -0.93 0.85 -2.60
CA PHE A 47 -1.60 0.70 -3.89
C PHE A 47 -2.29 2.01 -4.25
N ARG A 48 -2.20 2.42 -5.52
CA ARG A 48 -2.99 3.55 -6.01
C ARG A 48 -4.46 3.14 -6.08
N CYS A 49 -5.31 3.84 -5.35
CA CYS A 49 -6.76 3.66 -5.39
C CYS A 49 -7.46 5.01 -5.62
N ILE A 50 -8.80 5.03 -5.72
CA ILE A 50 -9.66 6.23 -5.68
C ILE A 50 -9.01 7.50 -6.27
N GLY A 51 -9.00 7.66 -7.60
CA GLY A 51 -8.42 8.86 -8.23
C GLY A 51 -6.89 8.98 -8.10
N LYS A 52 -6.18 7.84 -7.96
CA LYS A 52 -4.73 7.69 -7.72
C LYS A 52 -4.26 7.96 -6.28
N ALA A 53 -5.16 8.29 -5.36
CA ALA A 53 -4.84 8.37 -3.94
C ALA A 53 -4.32 7.02 -3.41
N PRO A 54 -3.13 6.96 -2.78
CA PRO A 54 -2.60 5.72 -2.24
C PRO A 54 -3.41 5.21 -1.04
N MET A 55 -3.76 3.92 -1.08
CA MET A 55 -4.14 3.13 0.09
C MET A 55 -2.89 2.42 0.60
N VAL A 56 -2.54 2.64 1.86
CA VAL A 56 -1.31 2.13 2.46
C VAL A 56 -1.64 1.17 3.59
N GLY A 57 -0.94 0.05 3.62
CA GLY A 57 -1.24 -1.04 4.53
C GLY A 57 -0.20 -2.14 4.48
N PHE A 58 -0.59 -3.32 4.94
CA PHE A 58 0.28 -4.50 4.92
C PHE A 58 -0.52 -5.75 4.54
N LYS A 59 0.18 -6.72 3.97
CA LYS A 59 -0.38 -8.02 3.63
C LYS A 59 -0.11 -8.99 4.77
N ALA A 60 -1.15 -9.70 5.23
CA ALA A 60 -1.01 -10.86 6.10
C ALA A 60 -1.83 -12.01 5.52
N HIS A 61 -1.15 -13.13 5.23
CA HIS A 61 -1.70 -14.25 4.46
C HIS A 61 -2.32 -13.77 3.13
N ASP A 62 -3.61 -13.98 2.92
CA ASP A 62 -4.29 -13.58 1.69
C ASP A 62 -5.06 -12.26 1.81
N THR A 63 -4.97 -11.60 2.97
CA THR A 63 -5.69 -10.36 3.25
C THR A 63 -4.75 -9.16 3.25
N PHE A 64 -5.20 -8.07 2.64
CA PHE A 64 -4.54 -6.76 2.75
C PHE A 64 -5.28 -5.87 3.72
N TYR A 65 -4.59 -5.50 4.79
CA TYR A 65 -5.11 -4.64 5.83
C TYR A 65 -4.75 -3.21 5.49
N VAL A 66 -5.75 -2.42 5.09
CA VAL A 66 -5.59 -0.99 4.85
C VAL A 66 -5.52 -0.27 6.19
N VAL A 67 -4.49 0.55 6.35
CA VAL A 67 -4.25 1.32 7.58
C VAL A 67 -4.40 2.82 7.31
N TRP A 68 -4.01 3.27 6.12
CA TRP A 68 -4.15 4.67 5.71
C TRP A 68 -4.75 4.79 4.31
N ILE A 69 -5.46 5.89 4.09
CA ILE A 69 -5.88 6.36 2.75
C ILE A 69 -5.33 7.78 2.59
N ASP A 70 -4.23 7.93 1.87
CA ASP A 70 -3.49 9.19 1.74
C ASP A 70 -4.03 10.05 0.60
N ARG A 71 -5.22 10.61 0.78
CA ARG A 71 -5.84 11.48 -0.23
C ARG A 71 -5.13 12.82 -0.42
N ALA A 72 -4.34 13.24 0.56
CA ALA A 72 -3.63 14.51 0.56
C ALA A 72 -2.16 14.40 0.10
N PHE A 73 -1.70 13.19 -0.24
CA PHE A 73 -0.32 12.92 -0.64
C PHE A 73 0.71 13.40 0.40
N SER A 74 0.42 13.17 1.69
CA SER A 74 1.17 13.70 2.83
C SER A 74 1.75 12.62 3.75
N LEU A 75 1.35 11.35 3.58
CA LEU A 75 1.73 10.25 4.46
C LEU A 75 3.22 9.90 4.34
N TYR A 76 3.78 10.00 3.13
CA TYR A 76 5.18 9.76 2.77
C TYR A 76 5.57 10.66 1.58
N GLU A 77 6.79 10.54 1.08
CA GLU A 77 7.22 11.24 -0.15
C GLU A 77 6.77 10.45 -1.39
N HIS A 78 6.02 11.11 -2.29
CA HIS A 78 5.40 10.53 -3.50
C HIS A 78 6.24 10.67 -4.76
#